data_AF-A0A2E5F2J8-F1
#
_entry.id   AF-A0A2E5F2J8-F1
#
_cell.length_a   1.000
_cell.length_b   1.000
_cell.length_c   1.000
_cell.angle_alpha   90.00
_cell.angle_beta   90.00
_cell.angle_gamma   90.00
#
_symmetry.space_group_name_H-M   'P 1'
#
loop_
_entity.id
_entity.type
_entity.pdbx_description
1 polymer ?
#
loop_
_entity_poly.entity_id
_entity_poly.type
_entity_poly.pdbx_seq_one_letter_code
_entity_poly.pdbx_strand_id
1 'polypeptide(L)'
;MSAMPVSAYHYFVEFDTEKPCPYDFREDPSILLFFQSWAFSMQFGGQHDLAKIASYLKLSLQINLSPLLKFADRNVENAFDARELEQSWQPPNELILCLDQIINAFQNPDPNLSKLLIKDYESLLPRLQDLKKMCTWAIQQECLIRMSFDTVNG
;
A
#
# COMPACT_ATOMS: atom_id res chain seq x y z
N MET A 1 12.65 27.50 -2.53
CA MET A 1 12.46 26.15 -3.08
C MET A 1 13.04 25.17 -2.07
N SER A 2 12.23 24.60 -1.19
CA SER A 2 12.71 23.49 -0.35
C SER A 2 12.80 22.25 -1.22
N ALA A 3 13.98 21.65 -1.30
CA ALA A 3 14.15 20.32 -1.85
C ALA A 3 13.27 19.37 -1.03
N MET A 4 12.39 18.62 -1.71
CA MET A 4 11.70 17.51 -1.07
C MET A 4 12.79 16.53 -0.60
N PRO A 5 12.75 16.05 0.65
CA PRO A 5 13.71 15.04 1.09
C PRO A 5 13.59 13.84 0.14
N VAL A 6 14.74 13.35 -0.36
CA VAL A 6 14.80 12.06 -1.06
C VAL A 6 14.20 11.03 -0.11
N SER A 7 13.15 10.33 -0.54
CA SER A 7 12.52 9.28 0.27
C SER A 7 13.61 8.30 0.72
N ALA A 8 13.67 8.02 2.02
CA ALA A 8 14.62 7.04 2.58
C ALA A 8 14.29 5.60 2.14
N TYR A 9 13.18 5.40 1.42
CA TYR A 9 12.68 4.12 0.98
C TYR A 9 12.31 4.15 -0.50
N HIS A 10 12.56 3.05 -1.19
CA HIS A 10 11.90 2.77 -2.47
C HIS A 10 10.75 1.79 -2.27
N TYR A 11 9.69 1.99 -3.04
CA TYR A 11 8.53 1.11 -3.07
C TYR A 11 8.38 0.51 -4.46
N PHE A 12 8.22 -0.81 -4.52
CA PHE A 12 8.15 -1.56 -5.75
C PHE A 12 6.82 -2.28 -5.87
N VAL A 13 6.33 -2.32 -7.10
CA VAL A 13 5.22 -3.17 -7.52
C VAL A 13 5.75 -4.05 -8.64
N GLU A 14 5.86 -5.34 -8.36
CA GLU A 14 6.41 -6.36 -9.25
C GLU A 14 5.28 -7.26 -9.76
N PHE A 15 5.49 -7.85 -10.94
CA PHE A 15 4.53 -8.75 -11.59
C PHE A 15 5.25 -10.02 -12.04
N ASP A 16 4.61 -11.18 -11.96
CA ASP A 16 5.20 -12.48 -12.38
C ASP A 16 5.09 -12.70 -13.90
N THR A 17 5.38 -11.65 -14.68
CA THR A 17 5.33 -11.66 -16.14
C THR A 17 6.43 -10.80 -16.73
N GLU A 18 6.89 -11.14 -17.94
CA GLU A 18 7.88 -10.35 -18.68
C GLU A 18 7.27 -9.12 -19.38
N LYS A 19 5.93 -9.03 -19.44
CA LYS A 19 5.25 -7.89 -20.05
C LYS A 19 5.40 -6.66 -19.14
N PRO A 20 5.83 -5.50 -19.66
CA PRO A 20 5.92 -4.30 -18.84
C PRO A 20 4.53 -3.73 -18.52
N CYS A 21 4.29 -3.39 -17.25
CA CYS A 21 3.12 -2.63 -16.85
C CYS A 21 3.24 -1.18 -17.37
N PRO A 22 2.23 -0.64 -18.08
CA PRO A 22 2.28 0.72 -18.62
C PRO A 22 1.98 1.80 -17.55
N TYR A 23 1.67 1.40 -16.32
CA TYR A 23 1.32 2.28 -15.23
C TYR A 23 2.44 2.35 -14.20
N ASP A 24 2.69 3.56 -13.71
CA ASP A 24 3.62 3.86 -12.62
C ASP A 24 2.94 4.82 -11.62
N PHE A 25 3.53 4.98 -10.44
CA PHE A 25 3.11 6.02 -9.51
C PHE A 25 3.47 7.40 -10.07
N ARG A 26 2.46 8.27 -10.15
CA ARG A 26 2.64 9.65 -10.62
C ARG A 26 3.57 10.50 -9.74
N GLU A 27 3.69 10.16 -8.46
CA GLU A 27 4.51 10.82 -7.44
C GLU A 27 5.01 9.78 -6.43
N ASP A 28 5.83 10.22 -5.47
CA ASP A 28 6.44 9.36 -4.46
C ASP A 28 5.43 8.42 -3.73
N PRO A 29 5.57 7.09 -3.87
CA PRO A 29 4.72 6.12 -3.20
C PRO A 29 5.03 5.91 -1.71
N SER A 30 6.01 6.60 -1.11
CA SER A 30 6.41 6.43 0.30
C SER A 30 5.24 6.52 1.29
N ILE A 31 4.23 7.37 1.02
CA ILE A 31 3.03 7.47 1.86
C ILE A 31 2.22 6.17 1.90
N LEU A 32 2.22 5.38 0.82
CA LEU A 32 1.56 4.08 0.77
C LEU A 32 2.30 3.07 1.65
N LEU A 33 3.63 3.06 1.58
CA LEU A 33 4.46 2.26 2.49
C LEU A 33 4.24 2.66 3.94
N PHE A 34 4.25 3.96 4.27
CA PHE A 34 3.98 4.42 5.62
C PHE A 34 2.59 4.02 6.10
N PHE A 35 1.58 4.11 5.24
CA PHE A 35 0.24 3.64 5.56
C PHE A 35 0.23 2.13 5.85
N GLN A 36 0.84 1.31 5.00
CA GLN A 36 0.96 -0.14 5.19
C GLN A 36 1.69 -0.50 6.50
N SER A 37 2.82 0.16 6.80
CA SER A 37 3.59 -0.06 8.03
C SER A 37 2.81 0.32 9.29
N TRP A 38 2.10 1.46 9.28
CA TRP A 38 1.26 1.86 10.42
C TRP A 38 -0.03 1.04 10.55
N ALA A 39 -0.60 0.61 9.43
CA ALA A 39 -1.74 -0.31 9.42
C ALA A 39 -1.34 -1.69 9.95
N PHE A 40 -0.16 -2.19 9.61
CA PHE A 40 0.38 -3.43 10.19
C PHE A 40 0.62 -3.26 11.69
N SER A 41 1.19 -2.14 12.14
CA SER A 41 1.52 -1.92 13.55
C SER A 41 0.30 -1.65 14.45
N MET A 42 -0.90 -1.41 13.90
CA MET A 42 -2.11 -1.20 14.70
C MET A 42 -2.41 -2.39 15.62
N GLN A 43 -2.04 -3.61 15.23
CA GLN A 43 -2.20 -4.82 16.05
C GLN A 43 -1.35 -4.81 17.32
N PHE A 44 -0.36 -3.92 17.39
CA PHE A 44 0.53 -3.72 18.54
C PHE A 44 0.23 -2.40 19.29
N GLY A 45 -0.91 -1.75 19.03
CA GLY A 45 -1.36 -0.56 19.75
C GLY A 45 -0.80 0.77 19.24
N GLY A 46 -0.33 0.83 17.97
CA GLY A 46 0.17 2.05 17.34
C GLY A 46 -0.83 3.22 17.41
N GLN A 47 -0.34 4.41 17.82
CA GLN A 47 -1.16 5.62 18.02
C GLN A 47 -1.05 6.65 16.88
N HIS A 48 -0.29 6.34 15.83
CA HIS A 48 -0.13 7.21 14.68
C HIS A 48 -1.47 7.41 13.94
N ASP A 49 -1.70 8.58 13.34
CA ASP A 49 -3.00 8.86 12.73
C ASP A 49 -3.30 7.95 11.53
N LEU A 50 -2.30 7.51 10.76
CA LEU A 50 -2.46 6.45 9.75
C LEU A 50 -2.92 5.11 10.35
N ALA A 51 -2.46 4.75 11.55
CA ALA A 51 -2.93 3.55 12.25
C ALA A 51 -4.38 3.71 12.71
N LYS A 52 -4.78 4.93 13.13
CA LYS A 52 -6.19 5.24 13.46
C LYS A 52 -7.07 5.17 12.21
N ILE A 53 -6.62 5.68 11.07
CA ILE A 53 -7.31 5.55 9.78
C ILE A 53 -7.48 4.08 9.41
N ALA A 54 -6.40 3.29 9.44
CA ALA A 54 -6.45 1.86 9.14
C ALA A 54 -7.40 1.09 10.09
N SER A 55 -7.34 1.40 11.39
CA SER A 55 -8.23 0.84 12.40
C SER A 55 -9.70 1.20 12.12
N TYR A 56 -9.98 2.45 11.73
CA TYR A 56 -11.33 2.87 11.34
C TYR A 56 -11.84 2.10 10.12
N LEU A 57 -11.03 2.02 9.06
CA LEU A 57 -11.37 1.26 7.85
C LEU A 57 -11.66 -0.22 8.17
N LYS A 58 -10.83 -0.85 9.01
CA LYS A 58 -10.99 -2.26 9.37
C LYS A 58 -12.15 -2.51 10.32
N LEU A 59 -12.25 -1.77 11.42
CA LEU A 59 -13.19 -2.05 12.51
C LEU A 59 -14.55 -1.39 12.30
N SER A 60 -14.58 -0.18 11.77
CA SER A 60 -15.84 0.57 11.58
C SER A 60 -16.44 0.29 10.21
N LEU A 61 -15.62 0.25 9.15
CA LEU A 61 -16.10 -0.02 7.79
C LEU A 61 -15.99 -1.49 7.37
N GLN A 62 -15.42 -2.35 8.22
CA GLN A 62 -15.28 -3.80 7.97
C GLN A 62 -14.53 -4.13 6.66
N ILE A 63 -13.60 -3.25 6.25
CA ILE A 63 -12.78 -3.45 5.06
C ILE A 63 -11.69 -4.48 5.37
N ASN A 64 -11.56 -5.49 4.51
CA ASN A 64 -10.49 -6.48 4.62
C ASN A 64 -9.17 -5.89 4.12
N LEU A 65 -8.34 -5.38 5.04
CA LEU A 65 -7.03 -4.81 4.69
C LEU A 65 -5.94 -5.86 4.41
N SER A 66 -6.20 -7.15 4.67
CA SER A 66 -5.17 -8.21 4.57
C SER A 66 -4.43 -8.24 3.22
N PRO A 67 -5.07 -8.08 2.05
CA PRO A 67 -4.37 -8.04 0.77
C PRO A 67 -3.38 -6.87 0.65
N LEU A 68 -3.76 -5.69 1.17
CA LEU A 68 -2.89 -4.51 1.18
C LEU A 68 -1.73 -4.67 2.17
N LEU A 69 -1.86 -5.52 3.20
CA LEU A 69 -0.82 -5.80 4.19
C LEU A 69 0.12 -6.95 3.80
N LYS A 70 -0.03 -7.52 2.59
CA LYS A 70 0.94 -8.46 2.02
C LYS A 70 2.02 -7.68 1.26
N PHE A 71 3.00 -7.18 2.00
CA PHE A 71 4.18 -6.49 1.49
C PHE A 71 5.41 -6.94 2.30
N ALA A 72 6.59 -6.87 1.69
CA ALA A 72 7.82 -7.35 2.32
C ALA A 72 9.03 -6.47 2.00
N ASP A 73 10.05 -6.50 2.85
CA ASP A 73 11.36 -5.93 2.55
C ASP A 73 12.05 -6.78 1.48
N ARG A 74 12.70 -6.13 0.51
CA ARG A 74 13.50 -6.78 -0.53
C ARG A 74 14.91 -7.09 -0.08
N ASN A 75 15.40 -6.38 0.94
CA ASN A 75 16.72 -6.61 1.50
C ASN A 75 16.67 -7.88 2.37
N VAL A 76 16.82 -9.03 1.72
CA VAL A 76 16.79 -10.34 2.36
C VAL A 76 18.08 -10.53 3.17
N GLU A 77 17.98 -10.46 4.50
CA GLU A 77 19.11 -10.70 5.40
C GLU A 77 19.16 -12.17 5.84
N ASN A 78 18.00 -12.82 5.92
CA ASN A 78 17.89 -14.19 6.41
C ASN A 78 16.78 -15.00 5.70
N ALA A 79 16.66 -16.28 6.04
CA ALA A 79 15.70 -17.19 5.41
C ALA A 79 14.22 -16.87 5.71
N PHE A 80 13.94 -16.16 6.80
CA PHE A 80 12.60 -15.67 7.12
C PHE A 80 12.21 -14.53 6.17
N ASP A 81 13.07 -13.53 5.98
CA ASP A 81 12.81 -12.42 5.05
C ASP A 81 12.62 -12.94 3.61
N ALA A 82 13.46 -13.91 3.19
CA ALA A 82 13.33 -14.56 1.89
C ALA A 82 11.95 -15.20 1.70
N ARG A 83 11.44 -15.84 2.77
CA ARG A 83 10.14 -16.49 2.76
C ARG A 83 9.01 -15.46 2.76
N GLU A 84 9.10 -14.38 3.54
CA GLU A 84 8.10 -13.31 3.53
C GLU A 84 8.01 -12.64 2.16
N LEU A 85 9.16 -12.34 1.55
CA LEU A 85 9.23 -11.77 0.20
C LEU A 85 8.61 -12.71 -0.84
N GLU A 86 8.89 -14.02 -0.78
CA GLU A 86 8.27 -14.99 -1.68
C GLU A 86 6.75 -15.11 -1.46
N GLN A 87 6.31 -15.11 -0.20
CA GLN A 87 4.88 -15.22 0.16
C GLN A 87 4.07 -13.95 -0.10
N SER A 88 4.73 -12.83 -0.42
CA SER A 88 4.06 -11.57 -0.74
C SER A 88 3.52 -11.51 -2.18
N TRP A 89 3.87 -12.49 -3.04
CA TRP A 89 3.15 -12.72 -4.30
C TRP A 89 1.69 -13.06 -4.03
N GLN A 90 0.78 -12.35 -4.70
CA GLN A 90 -0.66 -12.54 -4.51
C GLN A 90 -1.45 -12.33 -5.79
N PRO A 91 -2.63 -12.98 -5.92
CA PRO A 91 -3.57 -12.63 -6.98
C PRO A 91 -4.08 -11.19 -6.83
N PRO A 92 -4.15 -10.40 -7.91
CA PRO A 92 -4.56 -8.99 -7.83
C PRO A 92 -6.05 -8.80 -7.48
N ASN A 93 -6.88 -9.85 -7.57
CA ASN A 93 -8.33 -9.77 -7.36
C ASN A 93 -8.73 -9.37 -5.93
N GLU A 94 -8.05 -9.89 -4.91
CA GLU A 94 -8.37 -9.50 -3.53
C GLU A 94 -7.83 -8.10 -3.22
N LEU A 95 -6.68 -7.76 -3.77
CA LEU A 95 -6.07 -6.44 -3.62
C LEU A 95 -6.93 -5.35 -4.27
N ILE A 96 -7.47 -5.58 -5.48
CA ILE A 96 -8.32 -4.57 -6.14
C ILE A 96 -9.62 -4.33 -5.36
N LEU A 97 -10.23 -5.36 -4.79
CA LEU A 97 -11.44 -5.22 -3.96
C LEU A 97 -11.14 -4.43 -2.68
N CYS A 98 -10.01 -4.72 -2.02
CA CYS A 98 -9.54 -3.94 -0.87
C CYS A 98 -9.32 -2.47 -1.26
N LEU A 99 -8.62 -2.20 -2.37
CA LEU A 99 -8.34 -0.84 -2.84
C LEU A 99 -9.63 -0.10 -3.18
N ASP A 100 -10.60 -0.74 -3.84
CA ASP A 100 -11.88 -0.14 -4.18
C ASP A 100 -12.65 0.34 -2.96
N GLN A 101 -12.69 -0.48 -1.91
CA GLN A 101 -13.36 -0.13 -0.67
C GLN A 101 -12.68 1.05 0.03
N ILE A 102 -11.34 1.07 0.08
CA ILE A 102 -10.59 2.18 0.70
C ILE A 102 -10.75 3.46 -0.11
N ILE A 103 -10.58 3.38 -1.44
CA ILE A 103 -10.74 4.53 -2.35
C ILE A 103 -12.14 5.12 -2.22
N ASN A 104 -13.17 4.28 -2.20
CA ASN A 104 -14.55 4.73 -2.04
C ASN A 104 -14.76 5.44 -0.68
N ALA A 105 -14.22 4.87 0.41
CA ALA A 105 -14.29 5.47 1.73
C ALA A 105 -13.57 6.83 1.80
N PHE A 106 -12.45 6.98 1.09
CA PHE A 106 -11.68 8.23 1.06
C PHE A 106 -12.32 9.30 0.18
N GLN A 107 -12.99 8.89 -0.91
CA GLN A 107 -13.73 9.81 -1.78
C GLN A 107 -15.04 10.26 -1.17
N ASN A 108 -15.65 9.42 -0.32
CA ASN A 108 -16.93 9.68 0.33
C ASN A 108 -16.81 9.45 1.85
N PRO A 109 -15.97 10.21 2.57
CA PRO A 109 -15.72 9.95 3.98
C PRO A 109 -16.94 10.33 4.80
N ASP A 110 -17.32 9.45 5.73
CA ASP A 110 -18.25 9.82 6.79
C ASP A 110 -17.62 10.87 7.74
N PRO A 111 -18.42 11.50 8.64
CA PRO A 111 -17.89 12.54 9.52
C PRO A 111 -16.76 12.11 10.47
N ASN A 112 -16.61 10.82 10.76
CA ASN A 112 -15.52 10.32 11.62
C ASN A 112 -14.24 10.11 10.81
N LEU A 113 -14.35 9.49 9.63
CA LEU A 113 -13.20 9.34 8.73
C LEU A 113 -12.69 10.69 8.24
N SER A 114 -13.59 11.63 7.95
CA SER A 114 -13.23 12.99 7.52
C SER A 114 -12.40 13.74 8.56
N LYS A 115 -12.55 13.46 9.86
CA LYS A 115 -11.72 14.07 10.92
C LYS A 115 -10.31 13.48 10.99
N LEU A 116 -10.13 12.25 10.52
CA LEU A 116 -8.85 11.55 10.51
C LEU A 116 -8.04 11.88 9.25
N LEU A 117 -8.70 12.13 8.12
CA LEU A 117 -8.09 12.54 6.86
C LEU A 117 -7.64 14.01 6.91
N ILE A 118 -6.51 14.26 7.56
CA ILE A 118 -5.84 15.56 7.57
C ILE A 118 -5.06 15.80 6.26
N LYS A 119 -4.68 17.06 6.02
CA LYS A 119 -4.01 17.52 4.79
C LYS A 119 -2.75 16.69 4.44
N ASP A 120 -2.01 16.25 5.45
CA ASP A 120 -0.76 15.49 5.28
C ASP A 120 -0.97 14.09 4.65
N TYR A 121 -2.23 13.61 4.59
CA TYR A 121 -2.59 12.30 4.03
C TYR A 121 -3.34 12.40 2.70
N GLU A 122 -3.53 13.60 2.15
CA GLU A 122 -4.21 13.80 0.86
C GLU A 122 -3.51 13.08 -0.29
N SER A 123 -2.19 12.88 -0.20
CA SER A 123 -1.38 12.17 -1.20
C SER A 123 -1.64 10.66 -1.23
N LEU A 124 -2.21 10.06 -0.17
CA LEU A 124 -2.47 8.63 -0.09
C LEU A 124 -3.51 8.16 -1.12
N LEU A 125 -4.59 8.93 -1.31
CA LEU A 125 -5.66 8.57 -2.26
C LEU A 125 -5.14 8.44 -3.72
N PRO A 126 -4.39 9.43 -4.27
CA PRO A 126 -3.76 9.28 -5.59
C PRO A 126 -2.84 8.06 -5.72
N ARG A 127 -2.09 7.68 -4.66
CA ARG A 127 -1.22 6.49 -4.68
C ARG A 127 -2.03 5.20 -4.71
N LEU A 128 -3.10 5.10 -3.91
CA LEU A 128 -4.03 3.95 -3.93
C LEU A 128 -4.68 3.78 -5.31
N GLN A 129 -5.06 4.88 -5.96
CA GLN A 129 -5.61 4.86 -7.31
C GLN A 129 -4.60 4.39 -8.37
N ASP A 130 -3.32 4.76 -8.24
CA ASP A 130 -2.28 4.30 -9.15
C ASP A 130 -1.98 2.80 -8.94
N LEU A 131 -1.90 2.33 -7.70
CA LEU A 131 -1.81 0.89 -7.39
C LEU A 131 -3.03 0.11 -7.93
N LYS A 132 -4.23 0.68 -7.87
CA LYS A 132 -5.42 0.06 -8.46
C LYS A 132 -5.28 -0.14 -9.98
N LYS A 133 -4.71 0.82 -10.71
CA LYS A 133 -4.47 0.69 -12.16
C LYS A 133 -3.49 -0.46 -12.46
N MET A 134 -2.42 -0.56 -11.66
CA MET A 134 -1.46 -1.67 -11.73
C MET A 134 -2.13 -3.02 -11.48
N CYS A 135 -2.99 -3.12 -10.45
CA CYS A 135 -3.76 -4.34 -10.19
C CYS A 135 -4.72 -4.67 -11.34
N THR A 136 -5.39 -3.67 -11.91
CA THR A 136 -6.30 -3.85 -13.05
C THR A 136 -5.56 -4.41 -14.26
N TRP A 137 -4.37 -3.89 -14.54
CA TRP A 137 -3.50 -4.40 -15.58
C TRP A 137 -3.04 -5.84 -15.29
N ALA A 138 -2.66 -6.16 -14.05
CA ALA A 138 -2.24 -7.50 -13.67
C ALA A 138 -3.36 -8.55 -13.87
N ILE A 139 -4.62 -8.19 -13.55
CA ILE A 139 -5.80 -9.02 -13.84
C ILE A 139 -5.89 -9.31 -15.35
N GLN A 140 -5.71 -8.30 -16.19
CA GLN A 140 -5.77 -8.46 -17.65
C GLN A 140 -4.63 -9.31 -18.22
N GLN A 141 -3.49 -9.36 -17.53
CA GLN A 141 -2.36 -10.21 -17.90
C GLN A 141 -2.39 -11.59 -17.23
N GLU A 142 -3.39 -11.86 -16.39
CA GLU A 142 -3.51 -13.10 -15.61
C GLU A 142 -2.25 -13.41 -14.78
N CYS A 143 -1.64 -12.35 -14.22
CA CYS A 143 -0.39 -12.41 -13.49
C CYS A 143 -0.57 -12.07 -11.99
N LEU A 144 0.31 -12.60 -11.14
CA LEU A 144 0.45 -12.23 -9.75
C LEU A 144 1.12 -10.86 -9.62
N ILE A 145 0.84 -10.21 -8.49
CA ILE A 145 1.43 -8.94 -8.09
C ILE A 145 2.14 -9.09 -6.75
N ARG A 146 3.26 -8.40 -6.58
CA ARG A 146 3.99 -8.30 -5.31
C ARG A 146 4.26 -6.85 -4.98
N MET A 147 4.03 -6.47 -3.73
CA MET A 147 4.41 -5.15 -3.19
C MET A 147 5.62 -5.35 -2.29
N SER A 148 6.67 -4.56 -2.50
CA SER A 148 7.89 -4.69 -1.73
C SER A 148 8.58 -3.34 -1.55
N PHE A 149 9.51 -3.24 -0.60
CA PHE A 149 10.26 -2.00 -0.36
C PHE A 149 11.72 -2.29 -0.04
N ASP A 150 12.57 -1.27 -0.15
CA ASP A 150 13.94 -1.27 0.39
C ASP A 150 14.27 0.08 1.02
N THR A 151 15.43 0.17 1.67
CA THR A 151 16.00 1.43 2.15
C THR A 151 17.11 1.91 1.21
N VAL A 152 17.18 3.22 0.97
CA VAL A 152 18.15 3.84 0.03
C VAL A 152 19.61 3.74 0.52
N ASN A 153 19.85 3.25 1.75
CA ASN A 153 21.18 3.13 2.36
C ASN A 153 21.50 1.70 2.88
N GLY A 154 20.84 0.66 2.36
CA GLY A 154 21.17 -0.75 2.64
C GLY A 154 22.42 -1.21 1.90
#